data_AF-A0A7S3GSA0-F1
#
_entry.id   AF-A0A7S3GSA0-F1
#
_cell.length_a   1.000
_cell.length_b   1.000
_cell.length_c   1.000
_cell.angle_alpha   90.00
_cell.angle_beta   90.00
_cell.angle_gamma   90.00
#
_symmetry.space_group_name_H-M   'P 1'
#
loop_
_entity.id
_entity.type
_entity.pdbx_description
1 polymer ?
#
loop_
_entity_poly.entity_id
_entity_poly.type
_entity_poly.pdbx_seq_one_letter_code
_entity_poly.pdbx_strand_id
1 'polypeptide(L)'
;IVEGKVQKIQASLNALKRYMEELEEELIKKEDQLEEVQIQLQEEEELRLAAEAERDELLEQRACLEAKLVEDRREEQNAQQQVDDFDRQAEEVAERLARGEIDEEEASRIEEELIRAEARRLTARESSRQDGEELQKVSVASEEANKKVAEMSREGERLQEEMRKMREQMAAVEAEREEEAKKRIEADSRFNALVQRIQAKVGGR
;
A
#
# COMPACT_ATOMS: atom_id res chain seq x y z
N ILE A 1 33.20 -35.04 -51.75
CA ILE A 1 33.62 -34.86 -50.33
C ILE A 1 33.69 -33.38 -49.93
N VAL A 2 34.34 -32.50 -50.71
CA VAL A 2 34.50 -31.08 -50.36
C VAL A 2 33.18 -30.29 -50.44
N GLU A 3 32.39 -30.43 -51.51
CA GLU A 3 31.03 -29.82 -51.61
C GLU A 3 30.11 -30.21 -50.46
N GLY A 4 30.08 -31.49 -50.07
CA GLY A 4 29.27 -31.94 -48.93
C GLY A 4 29.71 -31.36 -47.59
N LYS A 5 30.99 -30.97 -47.42
CA LYS A 5 31.48 -30.26 -46.22
C LYS A 5 31.06 -28.79 -46.23
N VAL A 6 31.11 -28.13 -47.40
CA VAL A 6 30.63 -26.75 -47.59
C VAL A 6 29.13 -26.67 -47.26
N GLN A 7 28.32 -27.57 -47.81
CA GLN A 7 26.87 -27.61 -47.57
C GLN A 7 26.52 -27.83 -46.10
N LYS A 8 27.24 -28.71 -45.39
CA LYS A 8 27.02 -28.93 -43.96
C LYS A 8 27.32 -27.68 -43.11
N ILE A 9 28.45 -27.02 -43.36
CA ILE A 9 28.80 -25.79 -42.63
C ILE A 9 27.78 -24.69 -42.93
N GLN A 10 27.34 -24.57 -44.18
CA GLN A 10 26.34 -23.58 -44.58
C GLN A 10 24.96 -23.84 -43.96
N ALA A 11 24.56 -25.11 -43.83
CA ALA A 11 23.36 -25.50 -43.09
C ALA A 11 23.47 -25.13 -41.59
N SER A 12 24.62 -25.41 -40.96
CA SER A 12 24.86 -25.01 -39.57
C SER A 12 24.83 -23.48 -39.40
N LEU A 13 25.42 -22.71 -40.31
CA LEU A 13 25.37 -21.25 -40.28
C LEU A 13 23.95 -20.70 -40.39
N ASN A 14 23.12 -21.30 -41.25
CA ASN A 14 21.72 -20.90 -41.37
C ASN A 14 20.90 -21.26 -40.12
N ALA A 15 21.19 -22.39 -39.47
CA ALA A 15 20.57 -22.76 -38.21
C ALA A 15 20.95 -21.78 -37.08
N LEU A 16 22.24 -21.44 -36.97
CA LEU A 16 22.72 -20.46 -35.98
C LEU A 16 22.11 -19.06 -36.20
N LYS A 17 21.93 -18.63 -37.45
CA LYS A 17 21.25 -17.36 -37.76
C LYS A 17 19.81 -17.34 -37.27
N ARG A 18 19.03 -18.38 -37.59
CA ARG A 18 17.64 -18.49 -37.14
C ARG A 18 17.53 -18.49 -35.62
N TYR A 19 18.41 -19.25 -34.96
CA TYR A 19 18.37 -19.33 -33.51
C TYR A 19 18.72 -17.99 -32.84
N MET A 20 19.66 -17.21 -33.39
CA MET A 20 19.92 -15.85 -32.89
C MET A 20 18.75 -14.89 -33.14
N GLU A 21 18.04 -15.01 -34.27
CA GLU A 21 16.83 -14.23 -34.53
C GLU A 21 15.74 -14.58 -33.51
N GLU A 22 15.56 -15.86 -33.20
CA GLU A 22 14.63 -16.34 -32.15
C GLU A 22 14.98 -15.78 -30.76
N LEU A 23 16.28 -15.78 -30.38
CA LEU A 23 16.74 -15.19 -29.11
C LEU A 23 16.56 -13.67 -29.07
N GLU A 24 16.73 -12.98 -30.19
CA GLU A 24 16.49 -11.54 -30.28
C GLU A 24 14.99 -11.20 -30.15
N GLU A 25 14.12 -11.99 -30.76
CA GLU A 25 12.67 -11.87 -30.56
C GLU A 25 12.26 -12.17 -29.10
N GLU A 26 12.90 -13.15 -28.45
CA GLU A 26 12.64 -13.45 -27.05
C GLU A 26 13.08 -12.30 -26.13
N LEU A 27 14.25 -11.69 -26.38
CA LEU A 27 14.70 -10.51 -25.64
C LEU A 27 13.70 -9.36 -25.76
N ILE A 28 13.27 -9.02 -26.97
CA ILE A 28 12.31 -7.93 -27.21
C ILE A 28 11.01 -8.20 -26.43
N LYS A 29 10.46 -9.42 -26.51
CA LYS A 29 9.23 -9.77 -25.76
C LYS A 29 9.43 -9.65 -24.25
N LYS A 30 10.62 -9.98 -23.75
CA LYS A 30 10.94 -9.89 -22.32
C LYS A 30 11.17 -8.45 -21.87
N GLU A 31 11.74 -7.61 -22.72
CA GLU A 31 11.86 -6.16 -22.50
C GLU A 31 10.48 -5.51 -22.40
N ASP A 32 9.57 -5.84 -23.31
CA ASP A 32 8.18 -5.36 -23.29
C ASP A 32 7.47 -5.79 -21.99
N GLN A 33 7.58 -7.07 -21.60
CA GLN A 33 7.03 -7.58 -20.34
C GLN A 33 7.64 -6.89 -19.12
N LEU A 34 8.95 -6.63 -19.14
CA LEU A 34 9.64 -5.93 -18.06
C LEU A 34 9.15 -4.49 -17.92
N GLU A 35 8.90 -3.80 -19.03
CA GLU A 35 8.33 -2.45 -19.02
C GLU A 35 6.90 -2.45 -18.46
N GLU A 36 6.06 -3.39 -18.89
CA GLU A 36 4.68 -3.53 -18.38
C GLU A 36 4.66 -3.73 -16.85
N VAL A 37 5.48 -4.64 -16.33
CA VAL A 37 5.53 -4.89 -14.87
C VAL A 37 6.16 -3.72 -14.11
N GLN A 38 7.09 -2.96 -14.72
CA GLN A 38 7.60 -1.72 -14.11
C GLN A 38 6.50 -0.67 -13.95
N ILE A 39 5.67 -0.50 -14.98
CA ILE A 39 4.54 0.44 -14.93
C ILE A 39 3.56 0.01 -13.84
N GLN A 40 3.18 -1.27 -13.79
CA GLN A 40 2.29 -1.80 -12.75
C GLN A 40 2.88 -1.60 -11.34
N LEU A 41 4.18 -1.81 -11.17
CA LEU A 41 4.84 -1.59 -9.88
C LEU A 41 4.79 -0.11 -9.46
N GLN A 42 5.00 0.82 -10.40
CA GLN A 42 4.89 2.25 -10.12
C GLN A 42 3.47 2.64 -9.73
N GLU A 43 2.47 2.17 -10.47
CA GLU A 43 1.06 2.40 -10.16
C GLU A 43 0.69 1.86 -8.77
N GLU A 44 1.13 0.64 -8.43
CA GLU A 44 0.92 0.07 -7.09
C GLU A 44 1.64 0.85 -5.98
N GLU A 45 2.85 1.34 -6.23
CA GLU A 45 3.57 2.19 -5.28
C GLU A 45 2.83 3.51 -5.02
N GLU A 46 2.30 4.15 -6.05
CA GLU A 46 1.49 5.38 -5.92
C GLU A 46 0.20 5.12 -5.14
N LEU A 47 -0.52 4.05 -5.48
CA LEU A 47 -1.74 3.66 -4.77
C LEU A 47 -1.43 3.32 -3.31
N ARG A 48 -0.30 2.65 -3.02
CA ARG A 48 0.11 2.32 -1.65
C ARG A 48 0.39 3.58 -0.85
N LEU A 49 1.12 4.55 -1.41
CA LEU A 49 1.40 5.83 -0.75
C LEU A 49 0.12 6.61 -0.44
N ALA A 50 -0.85 6.61 -1.36
CA ALA A 50 -2.15 7.23 -1.11
C ALA A 50 -2.92 6.52 0.02
N ALA A 51 -2.90 5.18 0.05
CA ALA A 51 -3.54 4.40 1.12
C ALA A 51 -2.84 4.57 2.49
N GLU A 52 -1.51 4.73 2.50
CA GLU A 52 -0.75 5.03 3.71
C GLU A 52 -1.10 6.41 4.27
N ALA A 53 -1.24 7.42 3.40
CA ALA A 53 -1.67 8.75 3.80
C ALA A 53 -3.10 8.72 4.38
N GLU A 54 -4.05 8.02 3.74
CA GLU A 54 -5.40 7.85 4.26
C GLU A 54 -5.42 7.16 5.63
N ARG A 55 -4.61 6.10 5.81
CA ARG A 55 -4.45 5.42 7.11
C ARG A 55 -3.95 6.40 8.17
N ASP A 56 -2.95 7.21 7.86
CA ASP A 56 -2.33 8.14 8.81
C ASP A 56 -3.32 9.23 9.22
N GLU A 57 -4.09 9.78 8.27
CA GLU A 57 -5.20 10.70 8.58
C GLU A 57 -6.25 10.07 9.50
N LEU A 58 -6.64 8.81 9.25
CA LEU A 58 -7.59 8.09 10.11
C LEU A 58 -7.03 7.83 11.52
N LEU A 59 -5.73 7.55 11.64
CA LEU A 59 -5.06 7.38 12.94
C LEU A 59 -5.00 8.70 13.72
N GLU A 60 -4.75 9.82 13.03
CA GLU A 60 -4.79 11.15 13.64
C GLU A 60 -6.20 11.52 14.10
N GLN A 61 -7.22 11.30 13.25
CA GLN A 61 -8.62 11.52 13.60
C GLN A 61 -9.02 10.68 14.83
N ARG A 62 -8.61 9.41 14.86
CA ARG A 62 -8.84 8.53 15.99
C ARG A 62 -8.20 9.08 17.27
N ALA A 63 -6.94 9.50 17.22
CA ALA A 63 -6.24 10.06 18.38
C ALA A 63 -6.92 11.35 18.91
N CYS A 64 -7.39 12.22 18.01
CA CYS A 64 -8.15 13.41 18.36
C CYS A 64 -9.48 13.06 19.05
N LEU A 65 -10.24 12.10 18.51
CA LEU A 65 -11.51 11.64 19.11
C LEU A 65 -11.29 10.94 20.46
N GLU A 66 -10.24 10.14 20.60
CA GLU A 66 -9.86 9.51 21.88
C GLU A 66 -9.54 10.58 22.94
N ALA A 67 -8.80 11.64 22.56
CA ALA A 67 -8.51 12.75 23.46
C ALA A 67 -9.79 13.51 23.86
N LYS A 68 -10.66 13.82 22.88
CA LYS A 68 -11.94 14.50 23.11
C LYS A 68 -12.84 13.70 24.05
N LEU A 69 -12.94 12.38 23.89
CA LEU A 69 -13.71 11.52 24.81
C LEU A 69 -13.18 11.52 26.24
N VAL A 70 -11.87 11.68 26.43
CA VAL A 70 -11.29 11.83 27.78
C VAL A 70 -11.68 13.17 28.39
N GLU A 71 -11.74 14.23 27.60
CA GLU A 71 -12.21 15.55 28.02
C GLU A 71 -13.71 15.53 28.35
N ASP A 72 -14.54 15.03 27.46
CA ASP A 72 -16.00 14.88 27.66
C ASP A 72 -16.32 14.07 28.92
N ARG A 73 -15.58 12.99 29.19
CA ARG A 73 -15.74 12.21 30.43
C ARG A 73 -15.39 13.00 31.69
N ARG A 74 -14.39 13.87 31.63
CA ARG A 74 -14.04 14.76 32.76
C ARG A 74 -15.12 15.81 32.96
N GLU A 75 -15.66 16.37 31.87
CA GLU A 75 -16.76 17.32 31.94
C GLU A 75 -18.05 16.67 32.50
N GLU A 76 -18.37 15.45 32.06
CA GLU A 76 -19.51 14.69 32.60
C GLU A 76 -19.35 14.43 34.11
N GLN A 77 -18.14 14.06 34.55
CA GLN A 77 -17.85 13.87 35.98
C GLN A 77 -17.99 15.17 36.78
N ASN A 78 -17.51 16.29 36.25
CA ASN A 78 -17.64 17.60 36.89
C ASN A 78 -19.11 18.04 36.96
N ALA A 79 -19.87 17.83 35.88
CA ALA A 79 -21.30 18.13 35.84
C ALA A 79 -22.08 17.24 36.83
N GLN A 80 -21.72 15.96 36.95
CA GLN A 80 -22.32 15.05 37.93
C GLN A 80 -22.05 15.51 39.37
N GLN A 81 -20.82 15.93 39.67
CA GLN A 81 -20.48 16.48 41.00
C GLN A 81 -21.31 17.74 41.31
N GLN A 82 -21.49 18.64 40.33
CA GLN A 82 -22.35 19.82 40.52
C GLN A 82 -23.80 19.45 40.79
N VAL A 83 -24.35 18.47 40.05
CA VAL A 83 -25.71 17.96 40.32
C VAL A 83 -25.80 17.38 41.72
N ASP A 84 -24.86 16.53 42.13
CA ASP A 84 -24.85 15.94 43.48
C ASP A 84 -24.76 17.00 44.59
N ASP A 85 -24.01 18.08 44.37
CA ASP A 85 -23.91 19.18 45.33
C ASP A 85 -25.18 20.03 45.37
N PHE A 86 -25.83 20.28 44.23
CA PHE A 86 -27.13 20.96 44.17
C PHE A 86 -28.25 20.10 44.76
N ASP A 87 -28.24 18.79 44.57
CA ASP A 87 -29.19 17.86 45.19
C ASP A 87 -29.12 17.96 46.72
N ARG A 88 -27.91 17.97 47.29
CA ARG A 88 -27.73 18.17 48.74
C ARG A 88 -28.22 19.54 49.19
N GLN A 89 -27.92 20.60 48.44
CA GLN A 89 -28.41 21.95 48.76
C GLN A 89 -29.94 22.01 48.69
N ALA A 90 -30.55 21.38 47.70
CA ALA A 90 -32.00 21.31 47.55
C ALA A 90 -32.66 20.57 48.72
N GLU A 91 -32.04 19.48 49.21
CA GLU A 91 -32.50 18.78 50.41
C GLU A 91 -32.46 19.69 51.66
N GLU A 92 -31.34 20.38 51.90
CA GLU A 92 -31.21 21.32 53.03
C GLU A 92 -32.22 22.47 52.95
N VAL A 93 -32.46 22.99 51.75
CA VAL A 93 -33.40 24.07 51.47
C VAL A 93 -34.83 23.60 51.65
N ALA A 94 -35.19 22.40 51.19
CA ALA A 94 -36.50 21.81 51.41
C ALA A 94 -36.79 21.65 52.92
N GLU A 95 -35.81 21.22 53.72
CA GLU A 95 -35.95 21.16 55.17
C GLU A 95 -36.17 22.53 55.82
N ARG A 96 -35.40 23.55 55.39
CA ARG A 96 -35.52 24.92 55.90
C ARG A 96 -36.83 25.58 55.49
N LEU A 97 -37.29 25.35 54.26
CA LEU A 97 -38.60 25.81 53.76
C LEU A 97 -39.73 25.17 54.56
N ALA A 98 -39.66 23.87 54.84
CA ALA A 98 -40.64 23.17 55.67
C ALA A 98 -40.70 23.71 57.12
N ARG A 99 -39.59 24.26 57.62
CA ARG A 99 -39.52 24.97 58.92
C ARG A 99 -39.94 26.45 58.82
N GLY A 100 -40.18 26.97 57.62
CA GLY A 100 -40.51 28.37 57.36
C GLY A 100 -39.33 29.33 57.56
N GLU A 101 -38.10 28.83 57.52
CA GLU A 101 -36.88 29.61 57.74
C GLU A 101 -36.39 30.34 56.48
N ILE A 102 -36.93 29.98 55.31
CA ILE A 102 -36.63 30.59 54.01
C ILE A 102 -37.93 30.78 53.23
N ASP A 103 -37.90 31.66 52.23
CA ASP A 103 -39.03 31.91 51.34
C ASP A 103 -39.04 30.98 50.12
N GLU A 104 -40.17 30.94 49.43
CA GLU A 104 -40.36 30.12 48.22
C GLU A 104 -39.46 30.60 47.06
N GLU A 105 -39.08 31.89 47.04
CA GLU A 105 -38.21 32.44 45.99
C GLU A 105 -36.78 31.89 46.08
N GLU A 106 -36.23 31.75 47.30
CA GLU A 106 -34.92 31.12 47.52
C GLU A 106 -34.94 29.63 47.14
N ALA A 107 -36.03 28.91 47.41
CA ALA A 107 -36.20 27.52 47.00
C ALA A 107 -36.29 27.37 45.47
N SER A 108 -37.04 28.24 44.78
CA SER A 108 -37.16 28.23 43.32
C SER A 108 -35.84 28.49 42.59
N ARG A 109 -34.96 29.35 43.13
CA ARG A 109 -33.64 29.60 42.51
C ARG A 109 -32.76 28.35 42.49
N ILE A 110 -32.81 27.55 43.55
CA ILE A 110 -32.01 26.33 43.68
C ILE A 110 -32.57 25.22 42.77
N GLU A 111 -33.89 25.12 42.66
CA GLU A 111 -34.54 24.23 41.69
C GLU A 111 -34.17 24.60 40.23
N GLU A 112 -34.17 25.89 39.88
CA GLU A 112 -33.72 26.34 38.57
C GLU A 112 -32.24 26.01 38.28
N GLU A 113 -31.36 26.17 39.27
CA GLU A 113 -29.93 25.84 39.13
C GLU A 113 -29.71 24.33 38.96
N LEU A 114 -30.47 23.51 39.69
CA LEU A 114 -30.47 22.05 39.55
C LEU A 114 -30.93 21.61 38.17
N ILE A 115 -32.02 22.18 37.64
CA ILE A 115 -32.51 21.90 36.27
C ILE A 115 -31.43 22.27 35.23
N ARG A 116 -30.74 23.41 35.40
CA ARG A 116 -29.65 23.80 34.49
C ARG A 116 -28.45 22.87 34.59
N ALA A 117 -28.10 22.41 35.79
CA ALA A 117 -27.01 21.45 36.01
C ALA A 117 -27.34 20.09 35.39
N GLU A 118 -28.56 19.59 35.57
CA GLU A 118 -29.03 18.35 34.95
C GLU A 118 -29.04 18.43 33.42
N ALA A 119 -29.49 19.56 32.86
CA ALA A 119 -29.46 19.79 31.42
C ALA A 119 -28.02 19.75 30.88
N ARG A 120 -27.06 20.39 31.58
CA ARG A 120 -25.63 20.33 31.22
C ARG A 120 -25.08 18.91 31.24
N ARG A 121 -25.40 18.14 32.29
CA ARG A 121 -25.01 16.74 32.41
C ARG A 121 -25.54 15.91 31.24
N LEU A 122 -26.83 16.06 30.91
CA LEU A 122 -27.45 15.34 29.80
C LEU A 122 -26.78 15.70 28.46
N THR A 123 -26.50 16.98 28.21
CA THR A 123 -25.79 17.40 26.99
C THR A 123 -24.38 16.84 26.90
N ALA A 124 -23.62 16.82 28.01
CA ALA A 124 -22.28 16.23 28.04
C ALA A 124 -22.31 14.72 27.78
N ARG A 125 -23.30 14.01 28.35
CA ARG A 125 -23.50 12.58 28.13
C ARG A 125 -23.89 12.25 26.69
N GLU A 126 -24.75 13.06 26.07
CA GLU A 126 -25.11 12.90 24.66
C GLU A 126 -23.92 13.17 23.74
N SER A 127 -23.12 14.21 24.00
CA SER A 127 -21.85 14.49 23.29
C SER A 127 -20.91 13.29 23.37
N SER A 128 -20.63 12.79 24.58
CA SER A 128 -19.74 11.65 24.79
C SER A 128 -20.23 10.38 24.07
N ARG A 129 -21.55 10.18 24.00
CA ARG A 129 -22.13 9.06 23.24
C ARG A 129 -21.89 9.21 21.74
N GLN A 130 -22.14 10.39 21.18
CA GLN A 130 -21.93 10.68 19.75
C GLN A 130 -20.46 10.51 19.36
N ASP A 131 -19.56 11.08 20.16
CA ASP A 131 -18.12 10.95 19.94
C ASP A 131 -17.65 9.50 20.05
N GLY A 132 -18.27 8.70 20.94
CA GLY A 132 -18.00 7.26 21.06
C GLY A 132 -18.43 6.47 19.83
N GLU A 133 -19.59 6.79 19.25
CA GLU A 133 -20.06 6.20 18.00
C GLU A 133 -19.17 6.60 16.81
N GLU A 134 -18.70 7.85 16.77
CA GLU A 134 -17.77 8.34 15.74
C GLU A 134 -16.40 7.67 15.87
N LEU A 135 -15.85 7.57 17.08
CA LEU A 135 -14.59 6.86 17.33
C LEU A 135 -14.67 5.40 16.88
N GLN A 136 -15.79 4.72 17.13
CA GLN A 136 -15.96 3.34 16.67
C GLN A 136 -15.90 3.23 15.14
N LYS A 137 -16.54 4.16 14.41
CA LYS A 137 -16.51 4.19 12.94
C LYS A 137 -15.08 4.44 12.43
N VAL A 138 -14.39 5.43 12.99
CA VAL A 138 -13.01 5.76 12.60
C VAL A 138 -12.06 4.61 12.94
N SER A 139 -12.25 3.92 14.06
CA SER A 139 -11.45 2.75 14.43
C SER A 139 -11.60 1.62 13.42
N VAL A 140 -12.83 1.31 12.98
CA VAL A 140 -13.07 0.28 11.96
C VAL A 140 -12.44 0.68 10.63
N ALA A 141 -12.64 1.93 10.19
CA ALA A 141 -12.04 2.45 8.96
C ALA A 141 -10.50 2.40 9.01
N SER A 142 -9.88 2.75 10.14
CA SER A 142 -8.44 2.68 10.34
C SER A 142 -7.91 1.25 10.28
N GLU A 143 -8.64 0.28 10.83
CA GLU A 143 -8.28 -1.14 10.73
C GLU A 143 -8.39 -1.67 9.29
N GLU A 144 -9.41 -1.25 8.56
CA GLU A 144 -9.58 -1.59 7.13
C GLU A 144 -8.48 -0.98 6.26
N ALA A 145 -8.16 0.30 6.46
CA ALA A 145 -7.06 0.98 5.80
C ALA A 145 -5.71 0.29 6.08
N ASN A 146 -5.47 -0.12 7.34
CA ASN A 146 -4.29 -0.89 7.71
C ASN A 146 -4.18 -2.22 6.96
N LYS A 147 -5.29 -2.97 6.84
CA LYS A 147 -5.31 -4.23 6.09
C LYS A 147 -5.03 -4.00 4.61
N LYS A 148 -5.64 -2.97 4.02
CA LYS A 148 -5.44 -2.61 2.62
C LYS A 148 -3.98 -2.27 2.32
N VAL A 149 -3.34 -1.41 3.14
CA VAL A 149 -1.91 -1.09 3.01
C VAL A 149 -1.03 -2.35 3.11
N ALA A 150 -1.37 -3.27 4.01
CA ALA A 150 -0.64 -4.53 4.16
C ALA A 150 -0.79 -5.46 2.94
N GLU A 151 -1.97 -5.51 2.33
CA GLU A 151 -2.21 -6.28 1.10
C GLU A 151 -1.43 -5.70 -0.09
N MET A 152 -1.49 -4.38 -0.28
CA MET A 152 -0.76 -3.67 -1.33
C MET A 152 0.75 -3.80 -1.17
N SER A 153 1.25 -3.83 0.07
CA SER A 153 2.68 -4.09 0.34
C SER A 153 3.11 -5.48 -0.14
N ARG A 154 2.28 -6.51 0.07
CA ARG A 154 2.56 -7.88 -0.41
C ARG A 154 2.49 -7.96 -1.94
N GLU A 155 1.55 -7.24 -2.55
CA GLU A 155 1.45 -7.17 -4.01
C GLU A 155 2.68 -6.49 -4.63
N GLY A 156 3.11 -5.36 -4.06
CA GLY A 156 4.35 -4.70 -4.45
C GLY A 156 5.58 -5.60 -4.32
N GLU A 157 5.71 -6.36 -3.22
CA GLU A 157 6.78 -7.36 -3.05
C GLU A 157 6.73 -8.45 -4.13
N ARG A 158 5.53 -8.90 -4.51
CA ARG A 158 5.34 -9.90 -5.58
C ARG A 158 5.80 -9.35 -6.93
N LEU A 159 5.40 -8.13 -7.28
CA LEU A 159 5.78 -7.47 -8.53
C LEU A 159 7.29 -7.19 -8.58
N GLN A 160 7.91 -6.78 -7.46
CA GLN A 160 9.37 -6.62 -7.38
C GLN A 160 10.12 -7.94 -7.59
N GLU A 161 9.61 -9.05 -7.05
CA GLU A 161 10.20 -10.38 -7.27
C GLU A 161 10.02 -10.86 -8.73
N GLU A 162 8.89 -10.56 -9.36
CA GLU A 162 8.64 -10.85 -10.77
C GLU A 162 9.60 -10.07 -11.68
N MET A 163 9.76 -8.77 -11.41
CA MET A 163 10.76 -7.90 -12.04
C MET A 163 12.18 -8.45 -11.95
N ARG A 164 12.57 -8.92 -10.76
CA ARG A 164 13.89 -9.53 -10.54
C ARG A 164 14.07 -10.78 -11.39
N LYS A 165 13.08 -11.68 -11.40
CA LYS A 165 13.12 -12.91 -12.22
C LYS A 165 13.18 -12.61 -13.71
N MET A 166 12.46 -11.60 -14.20
CA MET A 166 12.51 -11.22 -15.61
C MET A 166 13.88 -10.66 -15.99
N ARG A 167 14.49 -9.83 -15.14
CA ARG A 167 15.88 -9.36 -15.36
C ARG A 167 16.88 -10.51 -15.39
N GLU A 168 16.74 -11.49 -14.50
CA GLU A 168 17.57 -12.70 -14.49
C GLU A 168 17.37 -13.53 -15.77
N GLN A 169 16.13 -13.67 -16.26
CA GLN A 169 15.83 -14.35 -17.52
C GLN A 169 16.43 -13.62 -18.72
N MET A 170 16.25 -12.30 -18.82
CA MET A 170 16.85 -11.50 -19.90
C MET A 170 18.36 -11.65 -19.93
N ALA A 171 19.03 -11.53 -18.77
CA ALA A 171 20.47 -11.70 -18.68
C ALA A 171 20.93 -13.10 -19.14
N ALA A 172 20.14 -14.15 -18.88
CA ALA A 172 20.41 -15.49 -19.36
C ALA A 172 20.28 -15.60 -20.90
N VAL A 173 19.22 -15.01 -21.47
CA VAL A 173 19.00 -15.00 -22.93
C VAL A 173 20.06 -14.16 -23.64
N GLU A 174 20.48 -13.03 -23.06
CA GLU A 174 21.60 -12.23 -23.58
C GLU A 174 22.90 -13.03 -23.59
N ALA A 175 23.22 -13.72 -22.49
CA ALA A 175 24.40 -14.57 -22.40
C ALA A 175 24.39 -15.70 -23.44
N GLU A 176 23.24 -16.33 -23.66
CA GLU A 176 23.06 -17.37 -24.68
C GLU A 176 23.23 -16.80 -26.10
N ARG A 177 22.64 -15.63 -26.38
CA ARG A 177 22.81 -14.92 -27.66
C ARG A 177 24.27 -14.57 -27.92
N GLU A 178 25.02 -14.11 -26.92
CA GLU A 178 26.45 -13.84 -27.04
C GLU A 178 27.27 -15.11 -27.32
N GLU A 179 26.93 -16.23 -26.68
CA GLU A 179 27.57 -17.52 -26.92
C GLU A 179 27.33 -18.00 -28.35
N GLU A 180 26.09 -17.90 -28.83
CA GLU A 180 25.72 -18.27 -30.19
C GLU A 180 26.36 -17.35 -31.24
N ALA A 181 26.49 -16.05 -30.95
CA ALA A 181 27.22 -15.11 -31.78
C ALA A 181 28.71 -15.52 -31.91
N LYS A 182 29.35 -15.93 -30.80
CA LYS A 182 30.73 -16.47 -30.83
C LYS A 182 30.82 -17.74 -31.68
N LYS A 183 29.90 -18.69 -31.50
CA LYS A 183 29.84 -19.94 -32.30
C LYS A 183 29.68 -19.63 -33.80
N ARG A 184 28.85 -18.65 -34.15
CA ARG A 184 28.69 -18.21 -35.54
C ARG A 184 29.98 -17.61 -36.11
N ILE A 185 30.65 -16.72 -35.39
CA ILE A 185 31.92 -16.11 -35.83
C ILE A 185 32.97 -17.21 -36.11
N GLU A 186 33.05 -18.21 -35.24
CA GLU A 186 33.93 -19.36 -35.46
C GLU A 186 33.54 -20.18 -36.70
N ALA A 187 32.25 -20.45 -36.88
CA ALA A 187 31.74 -21.20 -38.02
C ALA A 187 31.97 -20.44 -39.35
N ASP A 188 31.76 -19.12 -39.37
CA ASP A 188 32.03 -18.23 -40.50
C ASP A 188 33.53 -18.21 -40.84
N SER A 189 34.40 -18.14 -39.83
CA SER A 189 35.86 -18.24 -40.01
C SER A 189 36.27 -19.59 -40.63
N ARG A 190 35.73 -20.71 -40.12
CA ARG A 190 35.98 -22.05 -40.66
C ARG A 190 35.47 -22.20 -42.10
N PHE A 191 34.31 -21.64 -42.41
CA PHE A 191 33.74 -21.62 -43.75
C PHE A 191 34.65 -20.85 -44.72
N ASN A 192 35.05 -19.63 -44.35
CA ASN A 192 35.94 -18.79 -45.17
C ASN A 192 37.29 -19.45 -45.43
N ALA A 193 37.89 -20.08 -44.41
CA ALA A 193 39.13 -20.84 -44.57
C ALA A 193 38.98 -22.03 -45.54
N LEU A 194 37.82 -22.70 -45.52
CA LEU A 194 37.52 -23.79 -46.45
C LEU A 194 37.36 -23.25 -47.89
N VAL A 195 36.62 -22.16 -48.08
CA VAL A 195 36.41 -21.50 -49.38
C VAL A 195 37.75 -21.04 -49.96
N GLN A 196 38.61 -20.38 -49.18
CA GLN A 196 39.94 -19.96 -49.63
C GLN A 196 40.81 -21.15 -50.07
N ARG A 197 40.78 -22.27 -49.33
CA ARG A 197 41.50 -23.50 -49.76
C ARG A 197 40.98 -24.07 -51.07
N ILE A 198 39.66 -23.99 -51.31
CA ILE A 198 39.05 -24.44 -52.56
C ILE A 198 39.48 -23.52 -53.70
N GLN A 199 39.36 -22.21 -53.53
CA GLN A 199 39.78 -21.21 -54.52
C GLN A 199 41.27 -21.37 -54.88
N ALA A 200 42.14 -21.55 -53.89
CA ALA A 200 43.57 -21.79 -54.12
C ALA A 200 43.85 -23.07 -54.93
N LYS A 201 43.06 -24.13 -54.75
CA LYS A 201 43.19 -25.37 -55.53
C LYS A 201 42.63 -25.28 -56.94
N VAL A 202 41.65 -24.40 -57.17
CA VAL A 202 40.99 -24.24 -58.48
C VAL A 202 41.71 -23.18 -59.34
N GLY A 203 42.21 -22.10 -58.75
CA GLY A 203 42.94 -21.03 -59.45
C GLY A 203 44.44 -21.29 -59.66
N GLY A 204 44.99 -22.36 -59.08
CA GLY A 204 46.38 -22.81 -59.30
C GLY A 204 46.52 -23.87 -60.42
N ARG A 205 45.48 -24.06 -61.23
CA ARG A 205 45.49 -24.80 -62.49
C ARG A 205 45.32 -23.83 -63.65
#